data_AF-A0AA38CF28-F1
#
_entry.id   AF-A0AA38CF28-F1
#
_cell.length_a   1.000
_cell.length_b   1.000
_cell.length_c   1.000
_cell.angle_alpha   90.00
_cell.angle_beta   90.00
_cell.angle_gamma   90.00
#
_symmetry.space_group_name_H-M   'P 1'
#
loop_
_entity.id
_entity.type
_entity.pdbx_description
1 polymer ?
#
loop_
_entity_poly.entity_id
_entity_poly.type
_entity_poly.pdbx_seq_one_letter_code
_entity_poly.pdbx_strand_id
1 'polypeptide(L)' 'SRLGAVLMQEGRPIAFESHQFKGKDLIKPVYEKEMMAILHAVKKWRPYLMGGNFK' A
#
# COMPACT_ATOMS: atom_id res chain seq x y z
N SER A 1 5.54 -7.61 12.05
CA SER A 1 5.52 -6.19 11.67
C SER A 1 4.29 -5.89 10.83
N ARG A 2 3.80 -4.65 10.85
CA ARG A 2 2.70 -4.15 10.01
C ARG A 2 3.20 -2.90 9.28
N LEU A 3 2.82 -2.73 8.02
CA LEU A 3 3.07 -1.50 7.26
C LEU A 3 1.75 -0.89 6.82
N GLY A 4 1.68 0.44 6.88
CA GLY A 4 0.54 1.22 6.43
C GLY A 4 0.91 2.04 5.21
N ALA A 5 -0.08 2.32 4.37
CA ALA A 5 0.03 3.24 3.25
C ALA A 5 -1.19 4.17 3.26
N VAL A 6 -1.00 5.40 2.81
CA VAL A 6 -2.06 6.39 2.60
C VAL A 6 -1.97 6.90 1.17
N LEU A 7 -3.09 6.87 0.45
CA LEU A 7 -3.22 7.53 -0.84
C LEU A 7 -3.73 8.94 -0.63
N MET A 8 -2.97 9.92 -1.13
CA MET A 8 -3.29 11.34 -1.03
C MET A 8 -3.64 11.89 -2.41
N GLN A 9 -4.70 12.70 -2.50
CA GLN A 9 -5.05 13.48 -3.68
C GLN A 9 -5.41 14.90 -3.23
N GLU A 10 -4.83 15.92 -3.88
CA GLU A 10 -5.05 17.34 -3.53
C GLU A 10 -4.83 17.65 -2.03
N GLY A 11 -3.83 17.01 -1.43
CA GLY A 11 -3.53 17.17 -0.01
C GLY A 11 -4.52 16.49 0.95
N ARG A 12 -5.47 15.70 0.43
CA ARG A 12 -6.48 14.97 1.22
C ARG A 12 -6.27 13.46 1.11
N PRO A 13 -6.38 12.71 2.22
CA PRO A 13 -6.35 11.26 2.16
C PRO A 13 -7.64 10.73 1.51
N ILE A 14 -7.50 9.88 0.50
CA ILE A 14 -8.63 9.28 -0.23
C ILE A 14 -8.70 7.75 -0.03
N ALA A 15 -7.61 7.12 0.39
CA ALA A 15 -7.60 5.71 0.78
C ALA A 15 -6.53 5.40 1.82
N PHE A 16 -6.82 4.42 2.67
CA PHE A 16 -5.90 3.90 3.70
C PHE A 16 -5.76 2.40 3.51
N GLU A 17 -4.54 1.90 3.58
CA GLU A 17 -4.26 0.46 3.46
C GLU A 17 -3.28 0.05 4.54
N SER A 18 -3.41 -1.19 5.00
CA SER A 18 -2.51 -1.72 6.00
C SER A 18 -2.27 -3.20 5.80
N HIS A 19 -1.01 -3.56 5.63
CA HIS A 19 -0.60 -4.92 5.37
C HIS A 19 0.12 -5.49 6.59
N GLN A 20 -0.35 -6.65 7.06
CA GLN A 20 0.31 -7.38 8.14
C GLN A 20 1.14 -8.52 7.56
N PHE A 21 2.44 -8.49 7.83
CA PHE A 21 3.33 -9.58 7.42
C PHE A 21 3.10 -10.81 8.27
N LYS A 22 3.18 -11.99 7.64
CA LYS A 22 2.99 -13.30 8.29
C LYS A 22 4.07 -14.27 7.84
N GLY A 23 4.35 -15.27 8.67
CA GLY A 23 5.28 -16.36 8.35
C GLY A 23 6.66 -15.86 7.91
N LYS A 24 7.12 -16.34 6.74
CA LYS A 24 8.45 -16.02 6.18
C LYS A 24 8.64 -14.55 5.84
N ASP A 25 7.57 -13.75 5.78
CA ASP A 25 7.71 -12.32 5.54
C ASP A 25 8.15 -11.55 6.79
N LEU A 26 7.98 -12.14 7.98
CA LEU A 26 8.44 -11.53 9.23
C LEU A 26 9.96 -11.49 9.35
N ILE A 27 10.67 -12.42 8.71
CA ILE A 27 12.14 -12.51 8.75
C ILE A 27 12.83 -11.74 7.63
N LYS A 28 12.06 -11.18 6.68
CA LYS A 28 12.62 -10.38 5.59
C LYS A 28 13.29 -9.11 6.12
N PRO A 29 14.35 -8.62 5.45
CA PRO A 29 14.91 -7.30 5.72
C PRO A 29 13.86 -6.19 5.65
N VAL A 30 14.11 -5.08 6.35
CA VAL A 30 13.18 -3.93 6.40
C VAL A 30 12.92 -3.36 5.01
N TYR A 31 13.97 -3.18 4.20
CA TYR A 31 13.84 -2.65 2.84
C TYR A 31 12.93 -3.51 1.94
N GLU A 32 12.98 -4.85 2.11
CA GLU A 32 12.14 -5.76 1.32
C GLU A 32 10.68 -5.65 1.75
N LYS A 33 10.43 -5.54 3.07
CA LYS A 33 9.09 -5.30 3.61
C LYS A 33 8.51 -3.97 3.12
N GLU A 34 9.31 -2.90 3.12
CA GLU A 34 8.90 -1.59 2.60
C GLU A 34 8.50 -1.67 1.13
N MET A 35 9.33 -2.32 0.29
CA MET A 35 9.02 -2.53 -1.13
C MET A 35 7.72 -3.34 -1.30
N MET A 36 7.54 -4.42 -0.54
CA MET A 36 6.31 -5.23 -0.59
C MET A 36 5.06 -4.39 -0.25
N ALA A 37 5.14 -3.50 0.74
CA ALA A 37 4.03 -2.63 1.09
C ALA A 37 3.71 -1.62 -0.02
N ILE A 38 4.73 -1.04 -0.66
CA ILE A 38 4.56 -0.12 -1.80
C ILE A 38 3.88 -0.86 -2.97
N LEU A 39 4.41 -2.02 -3.35
CA LEU A 39 3.84 -2.82 -4.45
C LEU A 39 2.40 -3.25 -4.14
N HIS A 40 2.12 -3.63 -2.90
CA HIS A 40 0.77 -3.97 -2.44
C HIS A 40 -0.19 -2.79 -2.59
N ALA A 41 0.20 -1.61 -2.09
CA ALA A 41 -0.61 -0.39 -2.17
C ALA A 41 -0.87 0.04 -3.61
N VAL A 42 0.16 0.04 -4.47
CA VAL A 42 0.03 0.37 -5.89
C VAL A 42 -0.89 -0.61 -6.62
N LYS A 43 -0.75 -1.91 -6.37
CA LYS A 43 -1.63 -2.93 -6.95
C LYS A 43 -3.07 -2.76 -6.48
N LYS A 44 -3.27 -2.47 -5.19
CA LYS A 44 -4.58 -2.24 -4.57
C LYS A 44 -5.28 -1.02 -5.17
N TRP A 45 -4.54 0.08 -5.35
CA TRP A 45 -5.09 1.36 -5.80
C TRP A 45 -4.92 1.64 -7.28
N ARG A 46 -4.56 0.63 -8.08
CA ARG A 46 -4.47 0.74 -9.53
C ARG A 46 -5.70 1.44 -10.17
N PRO A 47 -6.95 1.23 -9.71
CA PRO A 47 -8.11 1.97 -10.23
C PRO A 47 -8.05 3.48 -9.94
N TYR A 48 -7.65 3.87 -8.72
CA TYR A 48 -7.51 5.27 -8.32
C TYR A 48 -6.37 5.97 -9.07
N LEU A 49 -5.30 5.25 -9.40
CA LEU A 49 -4.12 5.79 -10.07
C LEU A 49 -4.28 5.95 -11.59
N MET A 50 -5.13 5.14 -12.24
CA MET A 50 -5.29 5.15 -13.70
C MET A 50 -6.49 6.01 -14.16
N GLY A 51 -6.96 6.94 -13.32
CA GLY A 51 -8.07 7.83 -13.68
C GLY A 51 -9.40 7.11 -13.87
N GLY A 52 -9.58 5.94 -13.24
CA GLY A 52 -10.86 5.27 -13.20
C GLY A 52 -11.83 6.11 -12.37
N ASN A 53 -12.65 6.92 -13.03
CA ASN A 53 -13.79 7.58 -12.39
C ASN A 53 -14.66 6.50 -11.73
N PHE A 54 -14.72 6.52 -10.40
CA PHE A 54 -15.72 5.77 -9.66
C PHE A 54 -16.86 6.72 -9.26
N LYS A 55 -18.08 6.34 -9.65
CA LYS A 55 -19.34 6.86 -9.08
C LYS A 55 -19.57 6.26 -7.70
#